data_AF-A0A948D5H0-F1
#
_entry.id   AF-A0A948D5H0-F1
#
_cell.length_a   1.000
_cell.length_b   1.000
_cell.length_c   1.000
_cell.angle_alpha   90.00
_cell.angle_beta   90.00
_cell.angle_gamma   90.00
#
_symmetry.space_group_name_H-M   'P 1'
#
loop_
_entity.id
_entity.type
_entity.pdbx_description
1 polymer ?
#
loop_
_entity_poly.entity_id
_entity_poly.type
_entity_poly.pdbx_seq_one_letter_code
_entity_poly.pdbx_strand_id
1 'polypeptide(L)'
;MSLEKILKKIKNEFEVAIKTAKFNGNTYDNGNKAKEALIRSQKIINYIHDFVKEDFIRAGVAKNKIYPPVKHTNPELKIQGFLKAKNQDIAIVPDKALIKKTSEHFSEVEKILSVNVRSQLSSLAKNIDTLYERTFAEALNLHLSYPKQVLGEVYLIPTHEYDDKAMLKNKIVFKKVSKIENYIKMFQAINRRGSANKNEYKYERVCLLIVDFKNKSPKLYSDVASLIKDGLVPPNTSLTLENLAINNFADDLLSIYNDRFGEGKLN
;
A
#
# COMPACT_ATOMS: atom_id res chain seq x y z
N MET A 1 -6.34 9.97 -11.66
CA MET A 1 -5.86 9.13 -12.81
C MET A 1 -6.28 7.68 -12.56
N SER A 2 -6.68 6.90 -13.58
CA SER A 2 -7.07 5.49 -13.33
C SER A 2 -5.88 4.63 -12.88
N LEU A 3 -6.14 3.62 -12.04
CA LEU A 3 -5.09 2.72 -11.53
C LEU A 3 -4.35 2.00 -12.66
N GLU A 4 -5.03 1.58 -13.73
CA GLU A 4 -4.40 0.98 -14.90
C GLU A 4 -3.36 1.89 -15.56
N LYS A 5 -3.66 3.19 -15.70
CA LYS A 5 -2.72 4.18 -16.24
C LYS A 5 -1.52 4.35 -15.31
N ILE A 6 -1.75 4.32 -13.99
CA ILE A 6 -0.68 4.35 -12.98
C ILE A 6 0.23 3.13 -13.12
N LEU A 7 -0.33 1.92 -13.14
CA LEU A 7 0.44 0.69 -13.28
C LEU A 7 1.25 0.66 -14.57
N LYS A 8 0.67 1.10 -15.70
CA LYS A 8 1.38 1.23 -16.97
C LYS A 8 2.54 2.22 -16.88
N LYS A 9 2.34 3.35 -16.20
CA LYS A 9 3.39 4.35 -15.96
C LYS A 9 4.52 3.76 -15.11
N ILE A 10 4.17 3.08 -14.01
CA ILE A 10 5.13 2.37 -13.15
C ILE A 10 5.98 1.40 -13.98
N LYS A 11 5.34 0.53 -14.78
CA LYS A 11 6.04 -0.41 -15.67
C LYS A 11 7.03 0.30 -16.58
N ASN A 12 6.55 1.33 -17.31
CA ASN A 12 7.36 2.03 -18.29
C ASN A 12 8.58 2.69 -17.65
N GLU A 13 8.40 3.40 -16.53
CA GLU A 13 9.52 4.06 -15.85
C GLU A 13 10.52 3.04 -15.29
N PHE A 14 10.03 1.93 -14.74
CA PHE A 14 10.89 0.85 -14.24
C PHE A 14 11.72 0.22 -15.37
N GLU A 15 11.08 -0.13 -16.49
CA GLU A 15 11.78 -0.75 -17.61
C GLU A 15 12.73 0.21 -18.32
N VAL A 16 12.37 1.50 -18.44
CA VAL A 16 13.27 2.52 -19.00
C VAL A 16 14.51 2.65 -18.12
N ALA A 17 14.36 2.72 -16.80
CA ALA A 17 15.50 2.79 -15.88
C ALA A 17 16.42 1.58 -16.04
N ILE A 18 15.86 0.37 -16.16
CA ILE A 18 16.65 -0.85 -16.38
C ILE A 18 17.35 -0.85 -17.73
N LYS A 19 16.62 -0.61 -18.83
CA LYS A 19 17.15 -0.74 -20.21
C LYS A 19 18.22 0.29 -20.51
N THR A 20 18.06 1.50 -19.97
CA THR A 20 18.96 2.62 -20.26
C THR A 20 20.07 2.79 -19.24
N ALA A 21 19.97 2.11 -18.07
CA ALA A 21 20.80 2.38 -16.90
C ALA A 21 20.80 3.86 -16.50
N LYS A 22 19.71 4.59 -16.75
CA LYS A 22 19.57 6.02 -16.47
C LYS A 22 18.34 6.31 -15.61
N PHE A 23 18.49 7.27 -14.70
CA PHE A 23 17.38 7.80 -13.93
C PHE A 23 17.68 9.24 -13.50
N ASN A 24 16.70 10.13 -13.65
CA ASN A 24 16.77 11.53 -13.25
C ASN A 24 18.02 12.28 -13.76
N GLY A 25 18.36 12.08 -15.04
CA GLY A 25 19.54 12.68 -15.68
C GLY A 25 20.87 11.97 -15.38
N ASN A 26 20.91 11.09 -14.38
CA ASN A 26 22.11 10.34 -14.01
C ASN A 26 22.22 9.04 -14.81
N THR A 27 23.46 8.65 -15.11
CA THR A 27 23.81 7.32 -15.64
C THR A 27 24.41 6.48 -14.51
N TYR A 28 24.03 5.20 -14.46
CA TYR A 28 24.46 4.26 -13.44
C TYR A 28 25.22 3.10 -14.10
N ASP A 29 25.98 2.35 -13.30
CA ASP A 29 26.78 1.20 -13.78
C ASP A 29 25.97 0.17 -14.55
N ASN A 30 24.70 0.00 -14.19
CA ASN A 30 23.77 -0.92 -14.85
C ASN A 30 22.31 -0.60 -14.47
N GLY A 31 21.40 -1.29 -15.16
CA GLY A 31 19.96 -1.18 -14.99
C GLY A 31 19.48 -1.53 -13.59
N ASN A 32 20.15 -2.45 -12.89
CA ASN A 32 19.81 -2.75 -11.50
C ASN A 32 20.06 -1.51 -10.61
N LYS A 33 21.20 -0.84 -10.76
CA LYS A 33 21.50 0.39 -10.01
C LYS A 33 20.57 1.56 -10.32
N ALA A 34 20.25 1.78 -11.60
CA ALA A 34 19.28 2.80 -11.99
C ALA A 34 17.88 2.53 -11.40
N LYS A 35 17.43 1.27 -11.42
CA LYS A 35 16.18 0.84 -10.79
C LYS A 35 16.20 1.00 -9.26
N GLU A 36 17.31 0.71 -8.59
CA GLU A 36 17.46 0.96 -7.14
C GLU A 36 17.29 2.44 -6.83
N ALA A 37 17.90 3.33 -7.62
CA ALA A 37 17.76 4.77 -7.46
C ALA A 37 16.31 5.23 -7.68
N LEU A 38 15.63 4.70 -8.70
CA LEU A 38 14.22 4.98 -8.96
C LEU A 38 13.33 4.57 -7.78
N ILE A 39 13.54 3.38 -7.19
CA ILE A 39 12.78 2.94 -6.00
C ILE A 39 13.06 3.86 -4.81
N ARG A 40 14.34 4.16 -4.53
CA ARG A 40 14.75 5.02 -3.41
C ARG A 40 14.22 6.44 -3.52
N SER A 41 13.95 6.92 -4.72
CA SER A 41 13.32 8.23 -4.95
C SER A 41 11.85 8.31 -4.52
N GLN A 42 11.23 7.17 -4.17
CA GLN A 42 9.80 7.03 -3.86
C GLN A 42 8.84 7.44 -5.00
N LYS A 43 9.36 7.83 -6.17
CA LYS A 43 8.55 8.32 -7.30
C LYS A 43 7.43 7.35 -7.70
N ILE A 44 7.74 6.06 -7.75
CA ILE A 44 6.80 5.01 -8.13
C ILE A 44 5.70 4.83 -7.07
N ILE A 45 6.08 4.73 -5.80
CA ILE A 45 5.11 4.47 -4.73
C ILE A 45 4.17 5.67 -4.58
N ASN A 46 4.66 6.89 -4.77
CA ASN A 46 3.86 8.10 -4.72
C ASN A 46 2.71 8.13 -5.74
N TYR A 47 2.80 7.42 -6.87
CA TYR A 47 1.65 7.28 -7.76
C TYR A 47 0.50 6.50 -7.12
N ILE A 48 0.81 5.50 -6.29
CA ILE A 48 -0.19 4.77 -5.52
C ILE A 48 -0.69 5.62 -4.35
N HIS A 49 0.17 6.39 -3.67
CA HIS A 49 -0.28 7.32 -2.62
C HIS A 49 -1.32 8.30 -3.18
N ASP A 50 -1.02 8.94 -4.31
CA ASP A 50 -1.93 9.90 -4.93
C ASP A 50 -3.23 9.24 -5.40
N PHE A 51 -3.17 8.01 -5.90
CA PHE A 51 -4.38 7.24 -6.22
C PHE A 51 -5.29 7.07 -5.01
N VAL A 52 -4.72 6.64 -3.87
CA VAL A 52 -5.47 6.41 -2.62
C VAL A 52 -6.06 7.71 -2.10
N LYS A 53 -5.28 8.81 -2.08
CA LYS A 53 -5.79 10.13 -1.68
C LYS A 53 -6.93 10.60 -2.59
N GLU A 54 -6.79 10.43 -3.92
CA GLU A 54 -7.86 10.73 -4.87
C GLU A 54 -9.09 9.83 -4.67
N ASP A 55 -8.93 8.60 -4.19
CA ASP A 55 -10.03 7.69 -3.88
C ASP A 55 -10.86 8.19 -2.70
N PHE A 56 -10.22 8.61 -1.61
CA PHE A 56 -10.93 9.25 -0.48
C PHE A 56 -11.66 10.54 -0.89
N ILE A 57 -11.07 11.34 -1.78
CA ILE A 57 -11.74 12.55 -2.29
C ILE A 57 -12.97 12.18 -3.11
N ARG A 58 -12.91 11.14 -3.95
CA ARG A 58 -14.07 10.64 -4.69
C ARG A 58 -15.16 10.13 -3.76
N ALA A 59 -14.76 9.53 -2.63
CA ALA A 59 -15.66 9.06 -1.59
C ALA A 59 -16.19 10.18 -0.66
N GLY A 60 -15.87 11.45 -0.93
CA GLY A 60 -16.46 12.61 -0.24
C GLY A 60 -15.55 13.29 0.79
N VAL A 61 -14.33 12.82 1.03
CA VAL A 61 -13.41 13.45 1.98
C VAL A 61 -12.93 14.82 1.48
N ALA A 62 -13.00 15.83 2.33
CA ALA A 62 -12.50 17.16 2.01
C ALA A 62 -10.97 17.15 1.79
N LYS A 63 -10.52 17.73 0.67
CA LYS A 63 -9.09 17.75 0.28
C LYS A 63 -8.16 18.31 1.36
N ASN A 64 -8.63 19.28 2.15
CA ASN A 64 -7.87 19.95 3.20
C ASN A 64 -7.73 19.12 4.48
N LYS A 65 -8.36 17.94 4.55
CA LYS A 65 -8.24 16.97 5.65
C LYS A 65 -7.22 15.87 5.36
N ILE A 66 -6.71 15.77 4.13
CA ILE A 66 -5.78 14.71 3.71
C ILE A 66 -4.33 15.20 3.80
N TYR A 67 -3.50 14.46 4.52
CA TYR A 67 -2.08 14.73 4.74
C TYR A 67 -1.23 13.51 4.36
N PRO A 68 -0.11 13.69 3.62
CA PRO A 68 0.22 14.91 2.90
C PRO A 68 -0.81 15.21 1.79
N PRO A 69 -0.95 16.47 1.34
CA PRO A 69 -1.88 16.82 0.27
C PRO A 69 -1.66 15.99 -1.01
N VAL A 70 -2.69 15.87 -1.85
CA VAL A 70 -2.60 15.19 -3.15
C VAL A 70 -1.47 15.79 -3.99
N LYS A 71 -0.65 14.95 -4.64
CA LYS A 71 0.57 15.32 -5.39
C LYS A 71 1.72 15.85 -4.55
N HIS A 72 1.59 15.83 -3.23
CA HIS A 72 2.66 16.18 -2.29
C HIS A 72 3.03 14.99 -1.43
N THR A 73 4.30 14.90 -1.06
CA THR A 73 4.83 13.90 -0.12
C THR A 73 4.96 14.44 1.29
N ASN A 74 4.70 15.74 1.51
CA ASN A 74 4.86 16.40 2.80
C ASN A 74 3.73 17.41 3.06
N PRO A 75 3.42 17.67 4.34
CA PRO A 75 3.96 16.98 5.53
C PRO A 75 3.28 15.63 5.76
N GLU A 76 4.07 14.58 6.04
CA GLU A 76 3.57 13.37 6.68
C GLU A 76 3.31 13.63 8.17
N LEU A 77 2.29 12.99 8.74
CA LEU A 77 1.97 13.16 10.16
C LEU A 77 2.64 12.08 11.00
N LYS A 78 3.42 12.52 11.99
CA LYS A 78 4.06 11.65 12.97
C LYS A 78 3.09 11.36 14.12
N ILE A 79 2.51 10.17 14.13
CA ILE A 79 1.58 9.72 15.17
C ILE A 79 2.34 8.90 16.22
N GLN A 80 2.21 9.29 17.49
CA GLN A 80 2.76 8.56 18.64
C GLN A 80 1.89 7.34 18.95
N GLY A 81 2.38 6.14 18.65
CA GLY A 81 1.75 4.89 19.09
C GLY A 81 2.28 4.40 20.43
N PHE A 82 1.93 3.17 20.80
CA PHE A 82 2.20 2.62 22.14
C PHE A 82 3.69 2.46 22.44
N LEU A 83 4.45 1.91 21.49
CA LEU A 83 5.90 1.70 21.62
C LEU A 83 6.71 2.81 20.96
N LYS A 84 6.24 3.31 19.82
CA LYS A 84 6.98 4.31 19.04
C LYS A 84 6.05 5.18 18.20
N ALA A 85 6.52 6.40 17.95
CA ALA A 85 5.96 7.23 16.90
C ALA A 85 6.36 6.76 15.51
N LYS A 86 5.47 6.96 14.55
CA LYS A 86 5.72 6.70 13.12
C LYS A 86 5.06 7.75 12.25
N ASN A 87 5.75 8.17 11.20
CA ASN A 87 5.14 8.92 10.11
C ASN A 87 4.15 8.02 9.38
N GLN A 88 2.93 8.52 9.20
CA GLN A 88 1.89 7.87 8.43
C GLN A 88 1.96 8.33 6.97
N ASP A 89 1.90 7.37 6.05
CA ASP A 89 2.02 7.62 4.61
C ASP A 89 0.87 8.51 4.09
N ILE A 90 -0.34 8.26 4.61
CA ILE A 90 -1.55 9.06 4.41
C ILE A 90 -2.30 9.13 5.74
N ALA A 91 -2.69 10.33 6.15
CA ALA A 91 -3.53 10.59 7.32
C ALA A 91 -4.70 11.49 6.91
N ILE A 92 -5.90 11.15 7.37
CA ILE A 92 -7.11 11.93 7.17
C ILE A 92 -7.55 12.47 8.53
N VAL A 93 -7.49 13.78 8.66
CA VAL A 93 -7.60 14.49 9.93
C VAL A 93 -8.93 15.23 10.00
N PRO A 94 -9.83 14.89 10.95
CA PRO A 94 -11.13 15.55 11.06
C PRO A 94 -11.02 17.02 11.50
N ASP A 95 -10.06 17.33 12.37
CA ASP A 95 -9.78 18.68 12.87
C ASP A 95 -8.28 18.99 12.82
N LYS A 96 -7.91 20.07 12.15
CA LYS A 96 -6.52 20.53 12.01
C LYS A 96 -5.85 20.81 13.36
N ALA A 97 -6.59 21.10 14.43
CA ALA A 97 -6.03 21.25 15.77
C ALA A 97 -5.30 19.98 16.25
N LEU A 98 -5.75 18.79 15.81
CA LEU A 98 -5.15 17.51 16.17
C LEU A 98 -3.73 17.33 15.63
N ILE A 99 -3.37 18.02 14.54
CA ILE A 99 -2.04 17.90 13.92
C ILE A 99 -0.94 18.20 14.93
N LYS A 100 -1.13 19.24 15.76
CA LYS A 100 -0.17 19.66 16.80
C LYS A 100 -0.06 18.64 17.95
N LYS A 101 -1.04 17.74 18.08
CA LYS A 101 -1.14 16.75 19.15
C LYS A 101 -0.73 15.34 18.73
N THR A 102 -0.48 15.10 17.44
CA THR A 102 -0.11 13.77 16.92
C THR A 102 1.16 13.17 17.54
N SER A 103 2.10 14.00 17.98
CA SER A 103 3.34 13.54 18.63
C SER A 103 3.22 13.35 20.15
N GLU A 104 2.05 13.62 20.73
CA GLU A 104 1.74 13.41 22.15
C GLU A 104 0.74 12.25 22.29
N HIS A 105 0.69 11.60 23.45
CA HIS A 105 -0.38 10.64 23.77
C HIS A 105 -1.69 11.39 24.08
N PHE A 106 -2.36 11.85 23.02
CA PHE A 106 -3.64 12.56 23.12
C PHE A 106 -4.78 11.70 22.55
N SER A 107 -5.79 11.40 23.36
CA SER A 107 -6.86 10.44 23.02
C SER A 107 -7.59 10.77 21.73
N GLU A 108 -7.81 12.05 21.42
CA GLU A 108 -8.52 12.48 20.21
C GLU A 108 -7.74 12.20 18.90
N VAL A 109 -6.44 11.91 18.98
CA VAL A 109 -5.65 11.43 17.82
C VAL A 109 -6.22 10.13 17.24
N GLU A 110 -6.94 9.35 18.06
CA GLU A 110 -7.69 8.16 17.63
C GLU A 110 -8.66 8.44 16.46
N LYS A 111 -9.12 9.68 16.31
CA LYS A 111 -10.03 10.08 15.22
C LYS A 111 -9.32 10.34 13.89
N ILE A 112 -7.99 10.18 13.81
CA ILE A 112 -7.24 10.29 12.57
C ILE A 112 -7.26 8.93 11.86
N LEU A 113 -7.87 8.86 10.68
CA LEU A 113 -7.80 7.67 9.83
C LEU A 113 -6.42 7.63 9.16
N SER A 114 -5.69 6.53 9.30
CA SER A 114 -4.34 6.39 8.71
C SER A 114 -4.32 5.29 7.67
N VAL A 115 -3.70 5.53 6.51
CA VAL A 115 -3.49 4.54 5.47
C VAL A 115 -2.02 4.46 5.12
N ASN A 116 -1.45 3.26 5.28
CA ASN A 116 -0.11 2.95 4.81
C ASN A 116 -0.13 2.48 3.36
N VAL A 117 0.93 2.79 2.61
CA VAL A 117 1.07 2.43 1.21
C VAL A 117 2.46 1.85 0.99
N ARG A 118 2.53 0.58 0.62
CA ARG A 118 3.77 -0.16 0.46
C ARG A 118 3.83 -0.87 -0.89
N SER A 119 5.04 -1.15 -1.35
CA SER A 119 5.24 -1.99 -2.53
C SER A 119 6.49 -2.85 -2.38
N GLN A 120 6.42 -4.06 -2.92
CA GLN A 120 7.55 -4.97 -3.00
C GLN A 120 7.74 -5.42 -4.44
N LEU A 121 8.42 -4.61 -5.25
CA LEU A 121 8.67 -4.89 -6.68
C LEU A 121 9.82 -5.88 -6.93
N SER A 122 10.60 -6.22 -5.91
CA SER A 122 11.71 -7.18 -5.97
C SER A 122 11.85 -7.93 -4.65
N SER A 123 12.57 -9.06 -4.64
CA SER A 123 12.85 -9.88 -3.44
C SER A 123 11.61 -10.31 -2.65
N LEU A 124 10.53 -10.74 -3.32
CA LEU A 124 9.30 -11.17 -2.65
C LEU A 124 9.53 -12.42 -1.79
N ALA A 125 10.32 -13.37 -2.30
CA ALA A 125 10.55 -14.64 -1.59
C ALA A 125 11.46 -14.53 -0.37
N LYS A 126 12.34 -13.52 -0.28
CA LYS A 126 13.38 -13.42 0.75
C LYS A 126 12.94 -12.69 2.02
N ASN A 127 11.92 -11.85 1.94
CA ASN A 127 11.58 -10.90 2.99
C ASN A 127 10.12 -11.00 3.47
N ILE A 128 9.41 -12.07 3.11
CA ILE A 128 7.97 -12.16 3.33
C ILE A 128 7.60 -12.09 4.82
N ASP A 129 8.34 -12.80 5.69
CA ASP A 129 8.09 -12.85 7.14
C ASP A 129 8.36 -11.48 7.78
N THR A 130 9.53 -10.89 7.50
CA THR A 130 9.88 -9.55 8.00
C THR A 130 8.90 -8.48 7.53
N LEU A 131 8.43 -8.56 6.28
CA LEU A 131 7.43 -7.62 5.75
C LEU A 131 6.12 -7.74 6.51
N TYR A 132 5.68 -8.97 6.76
CA TYR A 132 4.45 -9.25 7.48
C TYR A 132 4.50 -8.80 8.94
N GLU A 133 5.60 -9.11 9.63
CA GLU A 133 5.87 -8.63 10.99
C GLU A 133 5.79 -7.12 11.06
N ARG A 134 6.43 -6.42 10.12
CA ARG A 134 6.37 -4.95 10.05
C ARG A 134 4.98 -4.41 9.74
N THR A 135 4.11 -5.16 9.07
CA THR A 135 2.74 -4.75 8.80
C THR A 135 1.88 -4.90 10.04
N PHE A 136 1.77 -6.10 10.63
CA PHE A 136 0.87 -6.27 11.78
C PHE A 136 1.37 -5.52 13.03
N ALA A 137 2.69 -5.38 13.21
CA ALA A 137 3.25 -4.64 14.35
C ALA A 137 2.89 -3.14 14.30
N GLU A 138 2.64 -2.60 13.12
CA GLU A 138 2.22 -1.21 12.98
C GLU A 138 0.77 -1.01 13.42
N ALA A 139 -0.15 -1.85 12.93
CA ALA A 139 -1.53 -1.84 13.41
C ALA A 139 -1.59 -2.05 14.93
N LEU A 140 -0.84 -3.03 15.44
CA LEU A 140 -0.75 -3.29 16.88
C LEU A 140 -0.27 -2.07 17.65
N ASN A 141 0.81 -1.41 17.19
CA ASN A 141 1.38 -0.23 17.86
C ASN A 141 0.38 0.93 17.96
N LEU A 142 -0.42 1.16 16.92
CA LEU A 142 -1.42 2.24 16.93
C LEU A 142 -2.67 1.85 17.72
N HIS A 143 -3.23 0.66 17.51
CA HIS A 143 -4.44 0.23 18.21
C HIS A 143 -4.26 0.05 19.72
N LEU A 144 -3.06 -0.27 20.20
CA LEU A 144 -2.78 -0.29 21.64
C LEU A 144 -2.85 1.11 22.28
N SER A 145 -2.59 2.19 21.53
CA SER A 145 -2.80 3.57 22.00
C SER A 145 -4.19 4.11 21.67
N TYR A 146 -4.76 3.69 20.55
CA TYR A 146 -5.97 4.24 19.96
C TYR A 146 -6.89 3.10 19.47
N PRO A 147 -7.58 2.40 20.39
CA PRO A 147 -8.37 1.21 20.08
C PRO A 147 -9.39 1.36 18.93
N LYS A 148 -10.02 2.53 18.77
CA LYS A 148 -11.01 2.82 17.73
C LYS A 148 -10.42 3.42 16.45
N GLN A 149 -9.11 3.67 16.39
CA GLN A 149 -8.51 4.25 15.19
C GLN A 149 -8.79 3.36 13.98
N VAL A 150 -9.07 3.98 12.83
CA VAL A 150 -9.32 3.28 11.58
C VAL A 150 -8.04 3.27 10.76
N LEU A 151 -7.54 2.07 10.47
CA LEU A 151 -6.30 1.84 9.76
C LEU A 151 -6.54 1.12 8.43
N GLY A 152 -5.93 1.66 7.38
CA GLY A 152 -5.84 1.06 6.06
C GLY A 152 -4.41 0.65 5.70
N GLU A 153 -4.27 -0.36 4.84
CA GLU A 153 -3.01 -0.73 4.22
C GLU A 153 -3.25 -1.00 2.73
N VAL A 154 -2.44 -0.41 1.85
CA VAL A 154 -2.41 -0.73 0.42
C VAL A 154 -1.04 -1.27 0.07
N TYR A 155 -0.99 -2.50 -0.43
CA TYR A 155 0.25 -3.20 -0.67
C TYR A 155 0.34 -3.69 -2.12
N LEU A 156 1.38 -3.31 -2.85
CA LEU A 156 1.59 -3.72 -4.24
C LEU A 156 2.66 -4.82 -4.37
N ILE A 157 2.32 -5.91 -5.05
CA ILE A 157 3.24 -7.00 -5.43
C ILE A 157 3.14 -7.36 -6.91
N PRO A 158 4.27 -7.67 -7.58
CA PRO A 158 4.25 -8.23 -8.91
C PRO A 158 4.03 -9.75 -8.89
N THR A 159 3.34 -10.30 -9.89
CA THR A 159 3.20 -11.76 -10.08
C THR A 159 4.53 -12.43 -10.43
N HIS A 160 5.41 -11.69 -11.11
CA HIS A 160 6.76 -12.12 -11.48
C HIS A 160 7.73 -10.98 -11.18
N GLU A 161 8.80 -11.26 -10.45
CA GLU A 161 9.86 -10.28 -10.23
C GLU A 161 10.71 -10.08 -11.50
N TYR A 162 11.32 -8.90 -11.62
CA TYR A 162 12.40 -8.71 -12.59
C TYR A 162 13.64 -9.52 -12.17
N ASP A 163 14.35 -10.09 -13.14
CA ASP A 163 15.56 -10.88 -12.91
C ASP A 163 16.76 -9.99 -12.61
N ASP A 164 17.29 -10.10 -11.40
CA ASP A 164 18.39 -9.25 -10.93
C ASP A 164 19.66 -9.41 -11.77
N LYS A 165 19.96 -10.63 -12.26
CA LYS A 165 21.16 -10.92 -13.06
C LYS A 165 21.03 -10.36 -14.47
N ALA A 166 19.84 -10.40 -15.05
CA ALA A 166 19.55 -9.80 -16.35
C ALA A 166 19.59 -8.26 -16.27
N MET A 167 19.11 -7.67 -15.17
CA MET A 167 19.17 -6.22 -14.95
C MET A 167 20.60 -5.69 -14.88
N LEU A 168 21.58 -6.48 -14.42
CA LEU A 168 23.01 -6.11 -14.47
C LEU A 168 23.51 -5.91 -15.91
N LYS A 169 22.84 -6.51 -16.90
CA LYS A 169 23.14 -6.40 -18.33
C LYS A 169 22.13 -5.51 -19.06
N ASN A 170 21.37 -4.69 -18.33
CA ASN A 170 20.33 -3.79 -18.84
C ASN A 170 19.19 -4.51 -19.60
N LYS A 171 18.92 -5.78 -19.26
CA LYS A 171 17.89 -6.58 -19.91
C LYS A 171 16.65 -6.74 -19.03
N ILE A 172 15.48 -6.71 -19.66
CA ILE A 172 14.21 -7.08 -19.02
C ILE A 172 14.01 -8.57 -19.20
N VAL A 173 14.12 -9.29 -18.09
CA VAL A 173 13.76 -10.69 -17.96
C VAL A 173 12.98 -10.81 -16.67
N PHE A 174 11.99 -11.70 -16.64
CA PHE A 174 11.20 -11.98 -15.45
C PHE A 174 11.61 -13.33 -14.85
N LYS A 175 11.63 -13.40 -13.52
CA LYS A 175 11.79 -14.65 -12.79
C LYS A 175 10.51 -15.48 -12.89
N LYS A 176 10.55 -16.69 -12.31
CA LYS A 176 9.37 -17.53 -12.10
C LYS A 176 8.33 -16.82 -11.23
N VAL A 177 7.10 -17.34 -11.27
CA VAL A 177 5.97 -16.88 -10.45
C VAL A 177 6.39 -16.73 -8.98
N SER A 178 5.98 -15.61 -8.39
CA SER A 178 6.20 -15.30 -6.98
C SER A 178 5.29 -16.12 -6.06
N LYS A 179 5.56 -16.11 -4.74
CA LYS A 179 4.73 -16.80 -3.74
C LYS A 179 3.39 -16.09 -3.45
N ILE A 180 2.57 -15.86 -4.49
CA ILE A 180 1.34 -15.04 -4.42
C ILE A 180 0.34 -15.58 -3.39
N GLU A 181 0.17 -16.89 -3.33
CA GLU A 181 -0.70 -17.54 -2.34
C GLU A 181 -0.31 -17.18 -0.89
N ASN A 182 0.99 -17.16 -0.57
CA ASN A 182 1.45 -16.81 0.79
C ASN A 182 1.07 -15.36 1.12
N TYR A 183 1.28 -14.44 0.20
CA TYR A 183 0.90 -13.04 0.39
C TYR A 183 -0.61 -12.90 0.63
N ILE A 184 -1.45 -13.59 -0.14
CA ILE A 184 -2.90 -13.55 0.05
C ILE A 184 -3.25 -14.06 1.46
N LYS A 185 -2.77 -15.24 1.87
CA LYS A 185 -3.06 -15.81 3.22
C LYS A 185 -2.65 -14.85 4.34
N MET A 186 -1.46 -14.27 4.22
CA MET A 186 -0.91 -13.37 5.23
C MET A 186 -1.73 -12.09 5.33
N PHE A 187 -2.05 -11.46 4.21
CA PHE A 187 -2.88 -10.26 4.22
C PHE A 187 -4.33 -10.52 4.63
N GLN A 188 -4.91 -11.69 4.31
CA GLN A 188 -6.21 -12.11 4.86
C GLN A 188 -6.18 -12.20 6.39
N ALA A 189 -5.10 -12.74 6.97
CA ALA A 189 -4.99 -12.94 8.42
C ALA A 189 -4.98 -11.62 9.22
N ILE A 190 -4.52 -10.52 8.62
CA ILE A 190 -4.42 -9.20 9.26
C ILE A 190 -5.49 -8.20 8.81
N ASN A 191 -6.51 -8.64 8.08
CA ASN A 191 -7.57 -7.79 7.54
C ASN A 191 -8.89 -7.95 8.31
N ARG A 192 -9.84 -7.04 8.08
CA ARG A 192 -11.22 -7.05 8.61
C ARG A 192 -11.28 -6.99 10.13
N ARG A 193 -10.60 -6.02 10.73
CA ARG A 193 -10.77 -5.71 12.15
C ARG A 193 -12.16 -5.12 12.41
N GLY A 194 -13.06 -5.95 12.93
CA GLY A 194 -14.45 -5.55 13.21
C GLY A 194 -14.70 -4.92 14.58
N SER A 195 -13.81 -5.13 15.57
CA SER A 195 -13.99 -4.63 16.94
C SER A 195 -12.78 -3.84 17.42
N ALA A 196 -13.04 -2.74 18.14
CA ALA A 196 -12.00 -1.89 18.71
C ALA A 196 -11.23 -2.55 19.87
N ASN A 197 -11.74 -3.63 20.48
CA ASN A 197 -11.16 -4.24 21.68
C ASN A 197 -10.65 -5.68 21.44
N LYS A 198 -10.50 -6.08 20.17
CA LYS A 198 -9.98 -7.39 19.78
C LYS A 198 -9.15 -7.27 18.53
N ASN A 199 -8.18 -8.17 18.39
CA ASN A 199 -7.35 -8.30 17.19
C ASN A 199 -6.64 -6.99 16.81
N GLU A 200 -5.98 -6.37 17.78
CA GLU A 200 -5.28 -5.08 17.67
C GLU A 200 -4.23 -5.09 16.55
N TYR A 201 -3.69 -6.27 16.22
CA TYR A 201 -2.74 -6.50 15.14
C TYR A 201 -3.36 -6.46 13.72
N LYS A 202 -4.69 -6.42 13.61
CA LYS A 202 -5.42 -6.36 12.33
C LYS A 202 -5.69 -4.92 11.93
N TYR A 203 -5.84 -4.71 10.64
CA TYR A 203 -6.36 -3.48 10.04
C TYR A 203 -7.86 -3.61 9.77
N GLU A 204 -8.55 -2.48 9.75
CA GLU A 204 -9.93 -2.39 9.29
C GLU A 204 -10.04 -2.81 7.82
N ARG A 205 -9.09 -2.36 6.99
CA ARG A 205 -9.00 -2.77 5.58
C ARG A 205 -7.56 -2.90 5.10
N VAL A 206 -7.23 -4.04 4.51
CA VAL A 206 -6.01 -4.23 3.73
C VAL A 206 -6.37 -4.45 2.27
N CYS A 207 -5.69 -3.77 1.36
CA CYS A 207 -5.76 -3.97 -0.07
C CYS A 207 -4.44 -4.54 -0.58
N LEU A 208 -4.52 -5.61 -1.37
CA LEU A 208 -3.38 -6.25 -2.01
C LEU A 208 -3.50 -6.09 -3.53
N LEU A 209 -2.68 -5.18 -4.09
CA LEU A 209 -2.56 -4.97 -5.52
C LEU A 209 -1.62 -6.02 -6.12
N ILE A 210 -2.19 -7.10 -6.65
CA ILE A 210 -1.45 -8.16 -7.34
C ILE A 210 -1.39 -7.82 -8.83
N VAL A 211 -0.20 -7.60 -9.38
CA VAL A 211 -0.05 -7.06 -10.75
C VAL A 211 0.89 -7.90 -11.60
N ASP A 212 0.46 -8.33 -12.78
CA ASP A 212 1.35 -8.90 -13.80
C ASP A 212 1.91 -7.79 -14.68
N PHE A 213 3.22 -7.55 -14.56
CA PHE A 213 3.95 -6.58 -15.35
C PHE A 213 4.59 -7.16 -16.61
N LYS A 214 4.45 -8.45 -16.95
CA LYS A 214 5.06 -9.04 -18.15
C LYS A 214 4.46 -8.49 -19.43
N ASN A 215 3.15 -8.30 -19.46
CA ASN A 215 2.42 -7.82 -20.62
C ASN A 215 2.65 -6.32 -20.88
N LYS A 216 2.44 -5.88 -22.13
CA LYS A 216 2.56 -4.46 -22.53
C LYS A 216 1.67 -3.54 -21.68
N SER A 217 0.46 -4.00 -21.39
CA SER A 217 -0.43 -3.40 -20.40
C SER A 217 -0.42 -4.28 -19.15
N PRO A 218 -0.05 -3.74 -17.97
CA PRO A 218 -0.08 -4.52 -16.73
C PRO A 218 -1.49 -5.02 -16.43
N LYS A 219 -1.61 -6.27 -15.96
CA LYS A 219 -2.88 -6.86 -15.54
C LYS A 219 -2.98 -6.82 -14.02
N LEU A 220 -3.96 -6.11 -13.48
CA LEU A 220 -4.33 -6.15 -12.06
C LEU A 220 -5.31 -7.31 -11.85
N TYR A 221 -5.08 -8.13 -10.83
CA TYR A 221 -5.98 -9.21 -10.46
C TYR A 221 -6.91 -8.74 -9.34
N SER A 222 -8.21 -8.92 -9.53
CA SER A 222 -9.27 -8.56 -8.57
C SER A 222 -10.00 -9.77 -8.01
N ASP A 223 -9.79 -10.96 -8.57
CA ASP A 223 -10.49 -12.19 -8.20
C ASP A 223 -9.55 -13.41 -8.27
N VAL A 224 -9.90 -14.47 -7.55
CA VAL A 224 -9.09 -15.71 -7.49
C VAL A 224 -9.24 -16.54 -8.76
N ALA A 225 -10.37 -16.46 -9.46
CA ALA A 225 -10.59 -17.22 -10.70
C ALA A 225 -9.60 -16.80 -11.80
N SER A 226 -9.30 -15.50 -11.90
CA SER A 226 -8.31 -14.98 -12.84
C SER A 226 -6.87 -15.32 -12.44
N LEU A 227 -6.58 -15.46 -11.13
CA LEU A 227 -5.29 -15.98 -10.65
C LEU A 227 -5.11 -17.47 -10.99
N ILE A 228 -6.15 -18.29 -10.81
CA ILE A 228 -6.14 -19.72 -11.16
C ILE A 228 -5.95 -19.88 -12.67
N LYS A 229 -6.73 -19.14 -13.47
CA LYS A 229 -6.68 -19.18 -14.93
C LYS A 229 -5.27 -18.90 -15.49
N ASP A 230 -4.54 -17.98 -14.85
CA ASP A 230 -3.19 -17.60 -15.27
C ASP A 230 -2.09 -18.43 -14.58
N GLY A 231 -2.46 -19.48 -13.84
CA GLY A 231 -1.52 -20.40 -13.19
C GLY A 231 -0.72 -19.79 -12.04
N LEU A 232 -1.25 -18.73 -11.40
CA LEU A 232 -0.59 -18.02 -10.32
C LEU A 232 -0.88 -18.62 -8.93
N VAL A 233 -1.98 -19.36 -8.82
CA VAL A 233 -2.37 -20.11 -7.62
C VAL A 233 -2.96 -21.48 -8.03
N PRO A 234 -2.94 -22.49 -7.15
CA PRO A 234 -3.51 -23.80 -7.45
C PRO A 234 -5.03 -23.75 -7.68
N PRO A 235 -5.60 -24.60 -8.54
CA PRO A 235 -7.05 -24.64 -8.80
C PRO A 235 -7.91 -24.92 -7.56
N ASN A 236 -7.41 -25.76 -6.65
CA ASN A 236 -8.14 -26.20 -5.45
C ASN A 236 -7.87 -25.29 -4.23
N THR A 237 -7.56 -24.02 -4.48
CA THR A 237 -7.19 -23.08 -3.41
C THR A 237 -8.43 -22.58 -2.66
N SER A 238 -8.33 -22.43 -1.34
CA SER A 238 -9.38 -21.85 -0.49
C SER A 238 -9.26 -20.32 -0.36
N LEU A 239 -8.38 -19.70 -1.15
CA LEU A 239 -8.12 -18.27 -1.09
C LEU A 239 -9.33 -17.47 -1.58
N THR A 240 -9.42 -16.24 -1.09
CA THR A 240 -10.35 -15.25 -1.59
C THR A 240 -9.67 -13.88 -1.63
N LEU A 241 -9.96 -13.09 -2.66
CA LEU A 241 -9.58 -11.68 -2.73
C LEU A 241 -10.70 -10.76 -2.22
N GLU A 242 -11.79 -11.33 -1.71
CA GLU A 242 -12.84 -10.58 -1.05
C GLU A 242 -12.24 -9.74 0.08
N ASN A 243 -12.53 -8.45 0.07
CA ASN A 243 -12.00 -7.45 0.99
C ASN A 243 -10.48 -7.19 0.90
N LEU A 244 -9.77 -7.81 -0.06
CA LEU A 244 -8.37 -7.51 -0.40
C LEU A 244 -8.24 -6.76 -1.74
N ALA A 245 -9.26 -6.78 -2.57
CA ALA A 245 -9.29 -5.97 -3.78
C ALA A 245 -9.37 -4.47 -3.45
N ILE A 246 -8.91 -3.64 -4.39
CA ILE A 246 -8.93 -2.17 -4.25
C ILE A 246 -10.34 -1.58 -4.33
N ASN A 247 -11.29 -2.34 -4.86
CA ASN A 247 -12.68 -1.94 -4.97
C ASN A 247 -13.25 -1.55 -3.60
N ASN A 248 -13.90 -0.39 -3.55
CA ASN A 248 -14.55 0.18 -2.38
C ASN A 248 -13.61 0.41 -1.18
N PHE A 249 -12.29 0.44 -1.38
CA PHE A 249 -11.33 0.55 -0.27
C PHE A 249 -11.56 1.80 0.59
N ALA A 250 -11.71 2.97 -0.03
CA ALA A 250 -12.02 4.20 0.68
C ALA A 250 -13.40 4.15 1.34
N ASP A 251 -14.42 3.69 0.61
CA ASP A 251 -15.81 3.62 1.10
C ASP A 251 -15.93 2.71 2.33
N ASP A 252 -15.29 1.54 2.30
CA ASP A 252 -15.31 0.59 3.42
C ASP A 252 -14.65 1.18 4.68
N LEU A 253 -13.51 1.87 4.52
CA LEU A 253 -12.83 2.54 5.63
C LEU A 253 -13.66 3.72 6.18
N LEU A 254 -14.31 4.50 5.32
CA LEU A 254 -15.18 5.60 5.73
C LEU A 254 -16.44 5.12 6.42
N SER A 255 -17.03 4.00 5.97
CA SER A 255 -18.15 3.36 6.66
C SER A 255 -17.78 3.00 8.09
N ILE A 256 -16.65 2.29 8.29
CA ILE A 256 -16.17 1.91 9.62
C ILE A 256 -15.84 3.16 10.46
N TYR A 257 -15.29 4.20 9.84
CA TYR A 257 -15.01 5.47 10.51
C TYR A 257 -16.29 6.13 11.03
N ASN A 258 -17.32 6.22 10.18
CA ASN A 258 -18.59 6.83 10.51
C ASN A 258 -19.31 6.06 11.62
N ASP A 259 -19.26 4.72 11.59
CA ASP A 259 -19.80 3.87 12.66
C ASP A 259 -19.15 4.16 14.02
N ARG A 260 -17.86 4.51 14.03
CA ARG A 260 -17.08 4.74 15.27
C ARG A 260 -17.17 6.17 15.79
N PHE A 261 -17.24 7.16 14.90
CA PHE A 261 -17.04 8.58 15.26
C PHE A 261 -18.18 9.51 14.82
N GLY A 262 -19.16 8.99 14.10
CA GLY A 262 -20.30 9.72 13.51
C GLY A 262 -20.05 10.19 12.08
N GLU A 263 -21.13 10.39 11.34
CA GLU A 263 -21.11 10.81 9.93
C GLU A 263 -20.62 12.26 9.72
N GLY A 264 -20.14 12.55 8.52
CA GLY A 264 -19.84 13.91 8.05
C GLY A 264 -18.56 14.53 8.62
N LYS A 265 -17.85 13.86 9.55
CA LYS A 265 -16.66 14.43 10.18
C LYS A 265 -15.45 14.56 9.26
N LEU A 266 -15.43 13.84 8.15
CA LEU A 266 -14.37 13.91 7.14
C LEU A 266 -14.79 14.63 5.85
N ASN A 267 -16.05 15.05 5.76
CA ASN A 267 -16.59 15.81 4.63
C ASN A 267 -16.31 17.31 4.76
#